data_AF-G5K5U1-F1
#
_entry.id   AF-G5K5U1-F1
#
_cell.length_a   1.000
_cell.length_b   1.000
_cell.length_c   1.000
_cell.angle_alpha   90.00
_cell.angle_beta   90.00
_cell.angle_gamma   90.00
#
_symmetry.space_group_name_H-M   'P 1'
#
loop_
_entity.id
_entity.type
_entity.pdbx_description
1 polymer ?
#
loop_
_entity_poly.entity_id
_entity_poly.type
_entity_poly.pdbx_seq_one_letter_code
_entity_poly.pdbx_strand_id
1 'polypeptide(L)'
;MTKAERIRRFYYENSDSKLAEAYQVLKGYDISESHIKVTLSRDRKNGVCAMNNDYTQYFETTKAKEELSEWRRDVRKDLVE
;
A
#
# COMPACT_ATOMS: atom_id res chain seq x y z
N MET A 1 10.00 2.36 4.11
CA MET A 1 8.53 2.50 3.96
C MET A 1 8.13 3.97 4.14
N THR A 2 7.42 4.56 3.18
CA THR A 2 7.01 5.98 3.21
C THR A 2 5.76 6.19 4.10
N LYS A 3 5.41 7.45 4.43
CA LYS A 3 4.16 7.76 5.18
C LYS A 3 2.91 7.28 4.44
N ALA A 4 2.86 7.50 3.12
CA ALA A 4 1.77 6.99 2.27
C ALA A 4 1.71 5.46 2.34
N GLU A 5 2.85 4.78 2.18
CA GLU A 5 2.90 3.32 2.22
C GLU A 5 2.43 2.73 3.56
N ARG A 6 2.73 3.40 4.68
CA ARG A 6 2.21 3.03 6.00
C ARG A 6 0.68 3.14 6.06
N ILE A 7 0.11 4.20 5.49
CA ILE A 7 -1.35 4.39 5.43
C ILE A 7 -2.00 3.27 4.60
N ARG A 8 -1.44 2.97 3.42
CA ARG A 8 -1.94 1.90 2.54
C ARG A 8 -1.93 0.56 3.25
N ARG A 9 -0.81 0.23 3.90
CA ARG A 9 -0.65 -1.02 4.63
C ARG A 9 -1.62 -1.14 5.81
N PHE A 10 -1.82 -0.05 6.55
CA PHE A 10 -2.82 -0.01 7.63
C PHE A 10 -4.22 -0.38 7.13
N TYR A 11 -4.70 0.25 6.05
CA TYR A 11 -6.03 -0.01 5.51
C TYR A 11 -6.14 -1.35 4.78
N TYR A 12 -5.03 -1.89 4.26
CA TYR A 12 -4.98 -3.25 3.75
C TYR A 12 -5.15 -4.30 4.86
N GLU A 13 -4.47 -4.11 5.99
CA GLU A 13 -4.56 -5.02 7.15
C GLU A 13 -5.85 -4.82 7.95
N ASN A 14 -6.49 -3.66 7.83
CA ASN A 14 -7.67 -3.26 8.60
C ASN A 14 -8.71 -2.58 7.67
N SER A 15 -9.31 -3.36 6.76
CA SER A 15 -10.19 -2.86 5.68
C SER A 15 -11.39 -2.05 6.15
N ASP A 16 -11.91 -2.35 7.34
CA ASP A 16 -13.10 -1.69 7.90
C ASP A 16 -12.76 -0.60 8.94
N SER A 17 -11.47 -0.31 9.16
CA SER A 17 -11.07 0.64 10.18
C SER A 17 -11.52 2.05 9.87
N LYS A 18 -12.03 2.72 10.90
CA LYS A 18 -12.42 4.13 10.81
C LYS A 18 -11.18 5.02 10.84
N LEU A 19 -11.33 6.23 10.31
CA LEU A 19 -10.25 7.21 10.30
C LEU A 19 -9.68 7.52 11.71
N ALA A 20 -10.52 7.52 12.73
CA ALA A 20 -10.10 7.73 14.10
C ALA A 20 -9.15 6.63 14.60
N GLU A 21 -9.44 5.37 14.28
CA GLU A 21 -8.60 4.21 14.60
C GLU A 21 -7.27 4.28 13.85
N ALA A 22 -7.33 4.58 12.55
CA ALA A 22 -6.15 4.80 11.72
C ALA A 22 -5.23 5.87 12.32
N TYR A 23 -5.79 6.99 12.76
CA TYR A 23 -5.02 8.06 13.38
C TYR A 23 -4.38 7.64 14.71
N GLN A 24 -5.08 6.88 15.56
CA GLN A 24 -4.50 6.41 16.84
C GLN A 24 -3.26 5.55 16.64
N VAL A 25 -3.23 4.73 15.59
CA VAL A 25 -2.09 3.88 15.25
C VAL A 25 -1.00 4.67 14.53
N LEU A 26 -1.39 5.48 13.54
CA LEU A 26 -0.45 6.12 12.62
C LEU A 26 0.22 7.37 13.20
N LYS A 27 -0.35 8.01 14.23
CA LYS A 27 0.27 9.16 14.91
C LYS A 27 1.65 8.84 15.50
N GLY A 28 1.90 7.58 15.89
CA GLY A 28 3.21 7.12 16.36
C GLY A 28 4.31 7.17 15.30
N TYR A 29 3.93 7.30 14.03
CA TYR A 29 4.85 7.43 12.88
C TYR A 29 4.90 8.86 12.32
N ASP A 30 4.51 9.87 13.11
CA ASP A 30 4.43 11.27 12.68
C ASP A 30 3.49 11.46 11.48
N ILE A 31 2.37 10.72 11.48
CA ILE A 31 1.32 10.83 10.45
C ILE A 31 0.09 11.48 11.09
N SER A 32 -0.12 12.75 10.78
CA SER A 32 -1.32 13.50 11.17
C SER A 32 -2.57 13.00 10.46
N GLU A 33 -3.74 13.17 11.09
CA GLU A 33 -5.04 12.84 10.49
C GLU A 33 -5.27 13.50 9.12
N SER A 34 -4.83 14.76 8.93
CA SER A 34 -4.93 15.47 7.65
C SER A 34 -4.13 14.78 6.54
N HIS A 35 -2.92 14.30 6.87
CA HIS A 35 -2.08 13.54 5.93
C HIS A 35 -2.74 12.23 5.51
N ILE A 36 -3.45 11.55 6.43
CA ILE A 36 -4.25 10.35 6.12
C ILE A 36 -5.35 10.70 5.12
N LYS A 37 -6.16 11.73 5.42
CA LYS A 37 -7.26 12.19 4.53
C LYS A 37 -6.76 12.53 3.14
N VAL A 38 -5.67 13.32 3.04
CA VAL A 38 -5.08 13.72 1.76
C VAL A 38 -4.56 12.51 0.98
N THR A 39 -3.92 11.57 1.67
CA THR A 39 -3.41 10.34 1.03
C THR A 39 -4.55 9.49 0.49
N LEU A 40 -5.57 9.21 1.30
CA LEU A 40 -6.74 8.42 0.87
C LEU A 40 -7.48 9.09 -0.30
N SER A 41 -7.67 10.41 -0.24
CA SER A 41 -8.30 11.17 -1.32
C SER A 41 -7.50 11.08 -2.63
N ARG A 42 -6.18 11.26 -2.55
CA ARG A 42 -5.28 11.15 -3.71
C ARG A 42 -5.25 9.74 -4.27
N ASP A 43 -5.13 8.74 -3.41
CA ASP A 43 -5.03 7.33 -3.80
C ASP A 43 -6.33 6.86 -4.47
N ARG A 44 -7.50 7.27 -3.94
CA ARG A 44 -8.80 7.02 -4.57
C ARG A 44 -8.92 7.69 -5.94
N LYS A 45 -8.50 8.96 -6.04
CA LYS A 45 -8.51 9.70 -7.32
C LYS A 45 -7.62 9.04 -8.38
N ASN A 46 -6.50 8.45 -7.95
CA ASN A 46 -5.53 7.80 -8.82
C ASN A 46 -5.83 6.31 -9.08
N GLY A 47 -6.93 5.77 -8.54
CA GLY A 47 -7.29 4.36 -8.69
C GLY A 47 -6.36 3.39 -7.94
N VAL A 48 -5.64 3.88 -6.91
CA VAL A 48 -4.77 3.04 -6.07
C VAL A 48 -5.58 2.24 -5.05
N CYS A 49 -6.71 2.77 -4.58
CA CYS A 49 -7.63 2.07 -3.69
C CYS A 49 -9.09 2.26 -4.10
N ALA A 50 -9.95 1.31 -3.71
CA ALA A 50 -11.39 1.40 -3.94
C ALA A 50 -12.10 2.37 -2.96
N MET A 51 -13.43 2.47 -3.08
CA MET A 51 -14.25 3.48 -2.39
C MET A 51 -14.28 3.32 -0.85
N ASN A 52 -13.99 2.12 -0.35
CA ASN A 52 -13.84 1.76 1.06
C ASN A 52 -12.38 1.78 1.55
N ASN A 53 -11.46 2.41 0.81
CA ASN A 53 -10.02 2.36 1.07
C ASN A 53 -9.44 0.94 0.99
N ASP A 54 -10.06 0.06 0.20
CA ASP A 54 -9.52 -1.26 -0.08
C ASP A 54 -8.29 -1.15 -1.00
N TYR A 55 -7.15 -1.61 -0.48
CA TYR A 55 -5.85 -1.65 -1.15
C TYR A 55 -5.47 -3.07 -1.62
N THR A 56 -6.38 -4.04 -1.59
CA THR A 56 -6.09 -5.45 -1.96
C THR A 56 -5.45 -5.55 -3.33
N GLN A 57 -6.10 -4.98 -4.35
CA GLN A 57 -5.58 -4.99 -5.71
C GLN A 57 -4.19 -4.34 -5.82
N TYR A 58 -3.93 -3.26 -5.07
CA TYR A 58 -2.64 -2.58 -5.05
C TYR A 58 -1.52 -3.49 -4.53
N PHE A 59 -1.75 -4.17 -3.41
CA PHE A 59 -0.75 -5.08 -2.83
C PHE A 59 -0.58 -6.37 -3.63
N GLU A 60 -1.66 -6.95 -4.16
CA GLU A 60 -1.58 -8.12 -5.04
C GLU A 60 -0.80 -7.81 -6.32
N THR A 61 -1.06 -6.66 -6.94
CA THR A 61 -0.32 -6.21 -8.13
C THR A 61 1.14 -5.97 -7.81
N THR A 62 1.45 -5.44 -6.63
CA THR A 62 2.83 -5.20 -6.19
C THR A 62 3.57 -6.53 -6.00
N LYS A 63 2.93 -7.49 -5.32
CA LYS A 63 3.47 -8.84 -5.11
C LYS A 63 3.73 -9.56 -6.44
N ALA A 64 2.76 -9.54 -7.36
CA ALA A 64 2.91 -10.15 -8.68
C ALA A 64 4.07 -9.55 -9.50
N LYS A 65 4.32 -8.24 -9.36
CA LYS A 65 5.46 -7.57 -10.00
C LYS A 65 6.80 -7.97 -9.38
N GLU A 66 6.85 -8.13 -8.06
CA GLU A 66 8.03 -8.63 -7.35
C GLU A 66 8.34 -10.06 -7.78
N GLU A 67 7.35 -10.96 -7.76
CA GLU A 67 7.47 -12.35 -8.23
C GLU A 67 7.95 -12.42 -9.69
N LEU A 68 7.40 -11.58 -10.59
CA LEU A 68 7.85 -11.52 -11.98
C LEU A 68 9.30 -11.03 -12.11
N SER A 69 9.70 -10.06 -11.28
CA SER A 69 11.07 -9.54 -11.28
C SER A 69 12.06 -10.59 -10.77
N GLU A 70 11.70 -11.35 -9.74
CA GLU A 70 12.49 -12.47 -9.22
C GLU A 70 12.64 -13.57 -10.28
N TRP A 71 11.54 -14.01 -10.87
CA TRP A 71 11.56 -15.00 -11.95
C TRP A 71 12.45 -14.57 -13.12
N ARG A 72 12.37 -13.30 -13.57
CA ARG A 72 13.23 -12.77 -14.63
C ARG A 72 14.71 -12.79 -14.27
N ARG A 73 15.03 -12.61 -13.00
CA ARG A 73 16.41 -12.65 -12.50
C ARG A 73 16.94 -14.07 -12.51
N ASP A 74 16.13 -15.02 -12.06
CA ASP A 74 16.48 -16.44 -12.04
C ASP A 74 16.70 -16.96 -13.47
N VAL A 75 15.76 -16.69 -14.39
CA VAL A 75 15.92 -17.06 -15.81
C VAL A 75 17.16 -16.43 -16.44
N ARG A 76 17.49 -15.17 -16.11
CA ARG A 76 18.72 -14.54 -16.62
C ARG A 76 19.97 -15.23 -16.07
N LYS A 77 19.96 -15.65 -14.81
CA LYS A 77 21.08 -16.36 -14.20
C LYS A 77 21.30 -17.70 -14.90
N ASP A 78 20.23 -18.46 -15.14
CA ASP A 78 20.26 -19.74 -15.84
C ASP A 78 20.70 -19.63 -17.32
N LEU A 79 20.57 -18.46 -17.94
CA LEU A 79 20.97 -18.20 -19.34
C LEU A 79 22.39 -17.63 -19.49
N VAL A 80 23.01 -17.18 -18.40
CA VAL A 80 24.36 -16.58 -18.40
C VAL A 80 25.40 -17.56 -17.82
N GLU A 81 24.97 -18.58 -17.08
CA GLU A 81 25.75 -19.80 -16.78
C GLU A 81 25.80 -20.74 -18.00
#